data_AF-A0A481SXM5-F1
#
_entry.id   AF-A0A481SXM5-F1
#
_cell.length_a   1.000
_cell.length_b   1.000
_cell.length_c   1.000
_cell.angle_alpha   90.00
_cell.angle_beta   90.00
_cell.angle_gamma   90.00
#
_symmetry.space_group_name_H-M   'P 1'
#
loop_
_entity.id
_entity.type
_entity.pdbx_description
1 polymer ?
#
loop_
_entity_poly.entity_id
_entity_poly.type
_entity_poly.pdbx_seq_one_letter_code
_entity_poly.pdbx_strand_id
1 'polypeptide(L)'
;MAPKGNNMIPNAHFHKDWQRYVKTWFTQPARKYRRHLKRLQKARAVAPRPAKGPLRPVVRCPSVRYHTKVRFGRGFSLDEIRKAGLNPSFARTIGIAVDHRRRNKSIESLQLNVQRLKEYRSKLILFPRRINKKLKKGEATEEERKLATQLQTVVMPIKKTTRKIRARKVHEAEKKFSAYTALRSARADVRLIGLRAKKAKEANENAEDLTKIPKVPKVTDKAPKAPKAGGKSGAAGKDAKGAKSPAKTGKDAKGAKPAAKPGKDAKPAAKPKEAKPAKEAKPKESKPKEP
;
A
#
# COMPACT_ATOMS: atom_id res chain seq x y z
N MET A 1 22.20 51.17 7.44
CA MET A 1 23.01 51.09 8.67
C MET A 1 24.21 50.23 8.35
N ALA A 2 25.42 50.79 8.39
CA ALA A 2 26.61 50.00 8.10
C ALA A 2 26.76 48.89 9.16
N PRO A 3 27.06 47.64 8.78
CA PRO A 3 27.28 46.58 9.75
C PRO A 3 28.47 46.96 10.64
N LYS A 4 28.28 46.98 11.96
CA LYS A 4 29.35 47.19 12.94
C LYS A 4 29.91 45.83 13.37
N GLY A 5 31.23 45.65 13.29
CA GLY A 5 31.89 44.42 13.70
C GLY A 5 31.50 43.20 12.85
N ASN A 6 31.68 42.00 13.41
CA ASN A 6 31.41 40.73 12.72
C ASN A 6 29.96 40.25 12.91
N ASN A 7 29.01 41.02 12.39
CA ASN A 7 27.58 40.66 12.43
C ASN A 7 27.17 39.82 11.22
N MET A 8 26.12 39.01 11.39
CA MET A 8 25.51 38.25 10.29
C MET A 8 25.03 39.21 9.18
N ILE A 9 25.33 38.88 7.93
CA ILE A 9 24.88 39.65 6.77
C ILE A 9 23.34 39.69 6.77
N PRO A 10 22.72 40.88 6.85
CA PRO A 10 21.27 40.97 6.94
C PRO A 10 20.63 40.61 5.59
N ASN A 11 19.76 39.61 5.58
CA ASN A 11 18.93 39.23 4.42
C ASN A 11 17.46 39.64 4.65
N ALA A 12 17.25 40.92 4.97
CA ALA A 12 15.96 41.45 5.38
C ALA A 12 15.14 41.88 4.16
N HIS A 13 14.06 41.17 3.85
CA HIS A 13 13.24 41.41 2.65
C HIS A 13 12.18 42.51 2.87
N PHE A 14 12.62 43.67 3.34
CA PHE A 14 11.77 44.83 3.67
C PHE A 14 12.02 46.03 2.73
N HIS A 15 12.57 45.78 1.54
CA HIS A 15 12.95 46.82 0.55
C HIS A 15 11.79 47.33 -0.32
N LYS A 16 10.61 46.73 -0.22
CA LYS A 16 9.38 47.18 -0.89
C LYS A 16 8.49 47.89 0.12
N ASP A 17 7.41 48.53 -0.34
CA ASP A 17 6.37 49.11 0.53
C ASP A 17 5.58 48.02 1.29
N TRP A 18 6.23 47.35 2.24
CA TRP A 18 5.66 46.24 3.02
C TRP A 18 4.72 46.74 4.11
N GLN A 19 4.90 47.98 4.57
CA GLN A 19 4.10 48.60 5.65
C GLN A 19 2.62 48.69 5.24
N ARG A 20 2.34 48.97 3.96
CA ARG A 20 0.98 48.96 3.40
C ARG A 20 0.31 47.57 3.40
N TYR A 21 1.09 46.48 3.42
CA TYR A 21 0.58 45.10 3.36
C TYR A 21 0.63 44.36 4.70
N VAL A 22 0.79 45.08 5.82
CA VAL A 22 0.79 44.51 7.16
C VAL A 22 -0.60 43.98 7.50
N LYS A 23 -0.75 42.65 7.56
CA LYS A 23 -1.97 41.99 8.01
C LYS A 23 -1.93 41.77 9.52
N THR A 24 -2.70 42.57 10.26
CA THR A 24 -2.89 42.38 11.70
C THR A 24 -3.86 41.22 12.00
N TRP A 25 -3.70 40.61 13.17
CA TRP A 25 -4.49 39.43 13.58
C TRP A 25 -5.48 39.71 14.73
N PHE A 26 -5.81 40.97 15.00
CA PHE A 26 -6.76 41.37 16.05
C PHE A 26 -8.15 40.73 15.90
N THR A 27 -8.57 40.44 14.67
CA THR A 27 -9.84 39.76 14.37
C THR A 27 -9.82 38.24 14.60
N GLN A 28 -8.72 37.65 15.08
CA GLN A 28 -8.60 36.21 15.30
C GLN A 28 -9.67 35.64 16.26
N PRO A 29 -9.90 36.19 17.47
CA PRO A 29 -10.96 35.72 18.39
C PRO A 29 -12.36 35.84 17.78
N ALA A 30 -12.70 36.99 17.18
CA ALA A 30 -13.98 37.19 16.50
C ALA A 30 -14.19 36.18 15.36
N ARG A 31 -13.14 35.89 14.57
CA ARG A 31 -13.18 34.84 13.53
C ARG A 31 -13.34 33.44 14.12
N LYS A 32 -12.75 33.12 15.28
CA LYS A 32 -12.94 31.84 15.97
C LYS A 32 -14.40 31.67 16.41
N TYR A 33 -14.97 32.68 17.07
CA TYR A 33 -16.37 32.69 17.51
C TYR A 33 -17.35 32.56 16.33
N ARG A 34 -17.18 33.38 15.29
CA ARG A 34 -18.01 33.30 14.07
C ARG A 34 -17.96 31.93 13.40
N ARG A 35 -16.78 31.29 13.33
CA ARG A 35 -16.67 29.92 12.79
C ARG A 35 -17.33 28.88 13.70
N HIS A 36 -17.33 29.08 15.02
CA HIS A 36 -18.01 28.21 15.97
C HIS A 36 -19.53 28.28 15.78
N LEU A 37 -20.12 29.48 15.77
CA LEU A 37 -21.56 29.66 15.52
C LEU A 37 -22.01 29.05 14.19
N LYS A 38 -21.27 29.28 13.09
CA LYS A 38 -21.57 28.65 11.79
C LYS A 38 -21.51 27.12 11.84
N ARG A 39 -20.64 26.53 12.65
CA ARG A 39 -20.58 25.07 12.83
C ARG A 39 -21.79 24.57 13.62
N LEU A 40 -22.22 25.29 14.66
CA LEU A 40 -23.43 24.96 15.42
C LEU A 40 -24.68 25.04 14.54
N GLN A 41 -24.83 26.14 13.78
CA GLN A 41 -25.94 26.30 12.84
C GLN A 41 -25.96 25.16 11.81
N LYS A 42 -24.81 24.81 11.24
CA LYS A 42 -24.70 23.66 10.33
C LYS A 42 -25.06 22.34 10.99
N ALA A 43 -24.65 22.12 12.25
CA ALA A 43 -24.97 20.89 12.97
C ALA A 43 -26.48 20.75 13.19
N ARG A 44 -27.15 21.82 13.64
CA ARG A 44 -28.60 21.88 13.82
C ARG A 44 -29.34 21.62 12.50
N ALA A 45 -28.92 22.27 11.42
CA ALA A 45 -29.55 22.13 10.10
C ALA A 45 -29.45 20.71 9.49
N VAL A 46 -28.43 19.94 9.87
CA VAL A 46 -28.14 18.61 9.29
C VAL A 46 -28.55 17.47 10.24
N ALA A 47 -29.07 17.79 11.43
CA ALA A 47 -29.56 16.79 12.38
C ALA A 47 -30.62 15.87 11.72
N PRO A 48 -30.56 14.54 11.92
CA PRO A 48 -29.72 13.81 12.89
C PRO A 48 -28.32 13.39 12.38
N ARG A 49 -27.91 13.77 11.16
CA ARG A 49 -26.64 13.29 10.57
C ARG A 49 -25.41 13.88 11.29
N PRO A 50 -24.25 13.17 11.26
CA PRO A 50 -23.01 13.66 11.89
C PRO A 50 -22.53 15.02 11.36
N ALA A 51 -22.20 15.94 12.27
CA ALA A 51 -21.87 17.34 11.93
C ALA A 51 -20.56 17.50 11.14
N LYS A 52 -19.60 16.58 11.32
CA LYS A 52 -18.28 16.59 10.65
C LYS A 52 -18.33 16.11 9.19
N GLY A 53 -19.50 15.67 8.71
CA GLY A 53 -19.72 15.27 7.33
C GLY A 53 -19.51 13.77 7.07
N PRO A 54 -19.30 13.39 5.80
CA PRO A 54 -19.32 11.99 5.39
C PRO A 54 -18.11 11.18 5.87
N LEU A 55 -18.25 9.84 5.88
CA LEU A 55 -17.15 8.92 6.12
C LEU A 55 -16.06 9.10 5.05
N ARG A 56 -14.81 9.18 5.50
CA ARG A 56 -13.62 9.28 4.63
C ARG A 56 -12.75 8.03 4.78
N PRO A 57 -12.05 7.59 3.70
CA PRO A 57 -11.19 6.42 3.74
C PRO A 57 -9.89 6.69 4.49
N VAL A 58 -9.22 5.60 4.83
CA VAL A 58 -7.90 5.60 5.43
C VAL A 58 -6.86 5.53 4.32
N VAL A 59 -5.95 6.51 4.27
CA VAL A 59 -4.97 6.67 3.19
C VAL A 59 -3.58 6.94 3.76
N ARG A 60 -2.56 6.33 3.15
CA ARG A 60 -1.14 6.56 3.46
C ARG A 60 -0.64 7.84 2.78
N CYS A 61 0.26 8.58 3.42
CA CYS A 61 0.89 9.74 2.79
C CYS A 61 1.89 9.30 1.70
N PRO A 62 2.08 10.08 0.63
CA PRO A 62 2.76 9.60 -0.60
C PRO A 62 4.29 9.57 -0.53
N SER A 63 4.94 10.43 0.26
CA SER A 63 6.40 10.57 0.26
C SER A 63 7.10 9.61 1.23
N VAL A 64 8.38 9.33 0.98
CA VAL A 64 9.21 8.47 1.85
C VAL A 64 9.22 8.98 3.30
N ARG A 65 9.29 10.30 3.50
CA ARG A 65 9.27 10.91 4.84
C ARG A 65 7.98 10.62 5.64
N TYR A 66 6.85 10.40 4.96
CA TYR A 66 5.54 10.32 5.61
C TYR A 66 4.76 9.04 5.33
N HIS A 67 5.30 8.07 4.57
CA HIS A 67 4.57 6.84 4.21
C HIS A 67 4.13 6.03 5.44
N THR A 68 4.80 6.17 6.58
CA THR A 68 4.42 5.54 7.86
C THR A 68 3.18 6.17 8.48
N LYS A 69 2.84 7.41 8.13
CA LYS A 69 1.68 8.14 8.63
C LYS A 69 0.43 7.82 7.81
N VAL A 70 -0.70 7.77 8.51
CA VAL A 70 -2.03 7.53 7.95
C VAL A 70 -2.88 8.77 8.17
N ARG A 71 -3.73 9.11 7.20
CA ARG A 71 -4.65 10.24 7.26
C ARG A 71 -5.98 9.91 6.59
N PHE A 72 -6.95 10.80 6.76
CA PHE A 72 -8.18 10.75 5.98
C PHE A 72 -7.90 11.12 4.51
N GLY A 73 -8.41 10.31 3.59
CA GLY A 73 -8.40 10.60 2.16
C GLY A 73 -9.51 11.57 1.74
N ARG A 74 -9.65 11.81 0.44
CA ARG A 74 -10.76 12.61 -0.11
C ARG A 74 -12.08 11.82 -0.11
N GLY A 75 -12.05 10.61 -0.65
CA GLY A 75 -13.19 9.70 -0.72
C GLY A 75 -12.77 8.27 -1.08
N PHE A 76 -13.67 7.33 -0.86
CA PHE A 76 -13.51 5.91 -1.21
C PHE A 76 -13.40 5.74 -2.72
N SER A 77 -12.55 4.79 -3.12
CA SER A 77 -12.41 4.41 -4.53
C SER A 77 -13.64 3.62 -4.99
N LEU A 78 -13.90 3.61 -6.30
CA LEU A 78 -14.98 2.81 -6.88
C LEU A 78 -14.82 1.32 -6.59
N ASP A 79 -13.58 0.82 -6.58
CA ASP A 79 -13.28 -0.58 -6.32
C ASP A 79 -13.61 -0.98 -4.88
N GLU A 80 -13.37 -0.10 -3.91
CA GLU A 80 -13.69 -0.33 -2.50
C GLU A 80 -15.20 -0.37 -2.30
N ILE A 81 -15.91 0.58 -2.91
CA ILE A 81 -17.37 0.69 -2.80
C ILE A 81 -18.04 -0.53 -3.44
N ARG A 82 -17.58 -0.95 -4.61
CA ARG A 82 -18.07 -2.15 -5.30
C ARG A 82 -17.82 -3.40 -4.46
N LYS A 83 -16.61 -3.57 -3.89
CA LYS A 83 -16.27 -4.71 -3.01
C LYS A 83 -17.02 -4.69 -1.67
N ALA A 84 -17.48 -3.53 -1.22
CA ALA A 84 -18.36 -3.39 -0.06
C ALA A 84 -19.85 -3.67 -0.40
N GLY A 85 -20.18 -3.97 -1.66
CA GLY A 85 -21.56 -4.23 -2.09
C GLY A 85 -22.44 -2.98 -2.10
N LEU A 86 -21.85 -1.82 -2.39
CA LEU A 86 -22.54 -0.54 -2.47
C LEU A 86 -22.50 0.01 -3.90
N ASN A 87 -23.55 0.75 -4.28
CA ASN A 87 -23.53 1.56 -5.49
C ASN A 87 -22.89 2.93 -5.17
N PRO A 88 -21.93 3.45 -5.96
CA PRO A 88 -21.33 4.78 -5.75
C PRO A 88 -22.32 5.93 -5.57
N SER A 89 -23.44 5.93 -6.31
CA SER A 89 -24.46 6.98 -6.19
C SER A 89 -25.20 6.88 -4.84
N PHE A 90 -25.58 5.66 -4.46
CA PHE A 90 -26.23 5.39 -3.17
C PHE A 90 -25.29 5.69 -1.99
N ALA A 91 -24.01 5.32 -2.10
CA ALA A 91 -22.99 5.59 -1.09
C ALA A 91 -22.92 7.09 -0.73
N ARG A 92 -23.01 7.97 -1.74
CA ARG A 92 -23.02 9.42 -1.51
C ARG A 92 -24.25 9.90 -0.74
N THR A 93 -25.41 9.30 -0.98
CA THR A 93 -26.66 9.66 -0.27
C THR A 93 -26.65 9.26 1.20
N ILE A 94 -26.00 8.14 1.54
CA ILE A 94 -25.89 7.64 2.91
C ILE A 94 -24.71 8.24 3.70
N GLY A 95 -24.01 9.24 3.15
CA GLY A 95 -22.93 9.93 3.85
C GLY A 95 -21.56 9.26 3.71
N ILE A 96 -21.28 8.59 2.59
CA ILE A 96 -19.94 8.08 2.25
C ILE A 96 -19.32 8.96 1.17
N ALA A 97 -18.11 9.47 1.39
CA ALA A 97 -17.42 10.28 0.40
C ALA A 97 -16.86 9.38 -0.72
N VAL A 98 -17.09 9.72 -1.99
CA VAL A 98 -16.65 8.94 -3.15
C VAL A 98 -15.64 9.74 -3.97
N ASP A 99 -14.54 9.12 -4.37
CA ASP A 99 -13.50 9.73 -5.21
C ASP A 99 -13.11 8.82 -6.37
N HIS A 100 -13.71 9.06 -7.53
CA HIS A 100 -13.53 8.26 -8.76
C HIS A 100 -12.08 8.26 -9.28
N ARG A 101 -11.27 9.26 -8.90
CA ARG A 101 -9.89 9.41 -9.36
C ARG A 101 -8.91 8.50 -8.63
N ARG A 102 -9.24 8.05 -7.41
CA ARG A 102 -8.32 7.26 -6.60
C ARG A 102 -8.30 5.82 -7.06
N ARG A 103 -7.11 5.29 -7.31
CA ARG A 103 -6.85 3.90 -7.66
C ARG A 103 -6.16 3.18 -6.51
N ASN A 104 -6.42 1.89 -6.36
CA ASN A 104 -5.79 1.05 -5.34
C ASN A 104 -4.69 0.20 -5.97
N LYS A 105 -3.47 0.33 -5.44
CA LYS A 105 -2.31 -0.47 -5.86
C LYS A 105 -2.01 -1.64 -4.92
N SER A 106 -2.40 -1.53 -3.65
CA SER A 106 -2.17 -2.56 -2.63
C SER A 106 -3.49 -3.18 -2.16
N ILE A 107 -3.46 -4.50 -1.95
CA ILE A 107 -4.61 -5.28 -1.46
C ILE A 107 -4.91 -4.93 -0.01
N GLU A 108 -3.90 -4.71 0.82
CA GLU A 108 -4.05 -4.36 2.23
C GLU A 108 -4.87 -3.08 2.44
N SER A 109 -4.56 -2.02 1.67
CA SER A 109 -5.28 -0.73 1.79
C SER A 109 -6.73 -0.84 1.33
N LEU A 110 -6.96 -1.65 0.30
CA LEU A 110 -8.28 -1.96 -0.20
C LEU A 110 -9.10 -2.70 0.87
N GLN A 111 -8.56 -3.78 1.46
CA GLN A 111 -9.24 -4.57 2.48
C GLN A 111 -9.57 -3.73 3.72
N LEU A 112 -8.62 -2.92 4.20
CA LEU A 112 -8.80 -2.01 5.32
C LEU A 112 -9.99 -1.06 5.09
N ASN A 113 -10.07 -0.46 3.90
CA ASN A 113 -11.14 0.48 3.56
C ASN A 113 -12.48 -0.23 3.30
N VAL A 114 -12.49 -1.43 2.74
CA VAL A 114 -13.70 -2.25 2.61
C VAL A 114 -14.24 -2.64 3.99
N GLN A 115 -13.37 -3.07 4.91
CA GLN A 115 -13.76 -3.36 6.29
C GLN A 115 -14.34 -2.12 6.98
N ARG A 116 -13.70 -0.96 6.79
CA ARG A 116 -14.20 0.33 7.30
C ARG A 116 -15.58 0.70 6.76
N LEU A 117 -15.86 0.42 5.48
CA LEU A 117 -17.19 0.63 4.87
C LEU A 117 -18.23 -0.31 5.47
N LYS A 118 -17.89 -1.58 5.68
CA LYS A 118 -18.78 -2.58 6.30
C LYS A 118 -19.10 -2.20 7.74
N GLU A 119 -18.10 -1.81 8.53
CA GLU A 119 -18.28 -1.36 9.91
C GLU A 119 -19.08 -0.06 10.00
N TYR A 120 -18.91 0.87 9.05
CA TYR A 120 -19.77 2.06 8.98
C TYR A 120 -21.22 1.69 8.69
N ARG A 121 -21.44 0.77 7.74
CA ARG A 121 -22.78 0.32 7.37
C ARG A 121 -23.51 -0.37 8.52
N SER A 122 -22.82 -1.16 9.34
CA SER A 122 -23.43 -1.79 10.52
C SER A 122 -23.80 -0.79 11.62
N LYS A 123 -23.12 0.36 11.68
CA LYS A 123 -23.38 1.44 12.67
C LYS A 123 -24.34 2.51 12.14
N LEU A 124 -24.78 2.42 10.89
CA LEU A 124 -25.59 3.43 10.24
C LEU A 124 -27.08 3.16 10.51
N ILE A 125 -27.75 4.11 11.17
CA ILE A 125 -29.21 4.13 11.31
C ILE A 125 -29.77 4.89 10.10
N LEU A 126 -30.40 4.18 9.16
CA LEU A 126 -30.95 4.77 7.94
C LEU A 126 -32.44 5.05 8.10
N PHE A 127 -32.81 6.32 8.10
CA PHE A 127 -34.22 6.73 8.19
C PHE A 127 -34.96 6.45 6.87
N PRO A 128 -36.21 5.94 6.92
CA PRO A 128 -37.07 5.84 5.75
C PRO A 128 -37.30 7.21 5.11
N ARG A 129 -37.40 7.25 3.77
CA ARG A 129 -37.71 8.50 3.05
C ARG A 129 -39.13 9.00 3.28
N ARG A 130 -40.07 8.10 3.52
CA ARG A 130 -41.49 8.40 3.82
C ARG A 130 -41.88 7.56 5.04
N ILE A 131 -42.42 8.22 6.07
CA ILE A 131 -42.74 7.58 7.35
C ILE A 131 -43.89 6.56 7.19
N ASN A 132 -44.88 6.89 6.36
CA ASN A 132 -46.11 6.11 6.22
C ASN A 132 -46.00 4.95 5.20
N LYS A 133 -44.81 4.68 4.66
CA LYS A 133 -44.60 3.57 3.72
C LYS A 133 -43.86 2.42 4.40
N LYS A 134 -44.12 1.20 3.93
CA LYS A 134 -43.40 -0.01 4.38
C LYS A 134 -41.89 0.20 4.26
N LEU A 135 -41.18 -0.18 5.33
CA LEU A 135 -39.73 -0.05 5.42
C LEU A 135 -39.05 -0.85 4.31
N LYS A 136 -38.05 -0.24 3.68
CA LYS A 136 -37.18 -0.94 2.72
C LYS A 136 -36.08 -1.69 3.44
N LYS A 137 -35.47 -2.64 2.72
CA LYS A 137 -34.34 -3.42 3.23
C LYS A 137 -33.19 -2.51 3.67
N GLY A 138 -32.88 -2.55 4.97
CA GLY A 138 -31.80 -1.77 5.59
C GLY A 138 -32.22 -0.37 6.08
N GLU A 139 -33.50 -0.04 6.07
CA GLU A 139 -34.05 1.09 6.83
C GLU A 139 -34.27 0.68 8.29
N ALA A 140 -34.10 1.63 9.20
CA ALA A 140 -34.14 1.42 10.65
C ALA A 140 -35.58 1.34 11.18
N THR A 141 -35.78 0.51 12.21
CA THR A 141 -37.07 0.38 12.92
C THR A 141 -37.40 1.66 13.72
N GLU A 142 -38.61 1.77 14.25
CA GLU A 142 -39.01 2.93 15.07
C GLU A 142 -38.15 3.09 16.34
N GLU A 143 -37.80 1.97 16.97
CA GLU A 143 -36.98 1.94 18.17
C GLU A 143 -35.56 2.45 17.90
N GLU A 144 -34.92 1.95 16.84
CA GLU A 144 -33.59 2.41 16.41
C GLU A 144 -33.58 3.90 16.03
N ARG A 145 -34.67 4.39 15.44
CA ARG A 145 -34.80 5.81 15.09
C ARG A 145 -34.87 6.71 16.31
N LYS A 146 -35.51 6.29 17.40
CA LYS A 146 -35.57 7.04 18.67
C LYS A 146 -34.20 7.11 19.36
N LEU A 147 -33.38 6.08 19.20
CA LEU A 147 -32.00 6.04 19.70
C LEU A 147 -31.02 6.93 18.90
N ALA A 148 -31.44 7.43 17.73
CA ALA A 148 -30.56 8.17 16.85
C ALA A 148 -30.15 9.52 17.46
N THR A 149 -28.88 9.63 17.84
CA THR A 149 -28.28 10.86 18.34
C THR A 149 -27.25 11.41 17.36
N GLN A 150 -27.10 12.73 17.32
CA GLN A 150 -26.15 13.37 16.42
C GLN A 150 -24.71 13.20 16.93
N LEU A 151 -23.87 12.53 16.14
CA LEU A 151 -22.44 12.46 16.42
C LEU A 151 -21.75 13.81 16.12
N GLN A 152 -21.19 14.44 17.16
CA GLN A 152 -20.44 15.70 17.03
C GLN A 152 -18.97 15.51 16.60
N THR A 153 -18.40 14.35 16.89
CA THR A 153 -17.01 14.00 16.57
C THR A 153 -16.86 13.49 15.14
N VAL A 154 -15.63 13.22 14.72
CA VAL A 154 -15.36 12.67 13.39
C VAL A 154 -15.87 11.23 13.34
N VAL A 155 -16.61 10.88 12.30
CA VAL A 155 -17.13 9.52 12.09
C VAL A 155 -15.95 8.53 11.99
N MET A 156 -15.93 7.56 12.91
CA MET A 156 -14.90 6.52 13.02
C MET A 156 -13.47 7.07 12.95
N PRO A 157 -12.96 7.73 14.01
CA PRO A 157 -11.62 8.33 14.00
C PRO A 157 -10.52 7.30 13.69
N ILE A 158 -9.49 7.72 12.95
CA ILE A 158 -8.32 6.87 12.70
C ILE A 158 -7.52 6.75 14.00
N LYS A 159 -7.49 5.55 14.56
CA LYS A 159 -6.62 5.22 15.70
C LYS A 159 -5.25 4.81 15.18
N LYS A 160 -4.20 5.34 15.80
CA LYS A 160 -2.82 4.93 15.52
C LYS A 160 -2.56 3.64 16.30
N THR A 161 -2.62 2.49 15.62
CA THR A 161 -2.28 1.21 16.21
C THR A 161 -0.77 1.00 16.12
N THR A 162 -0.11 0.83 17.28
CA THR A 162 1.28 0.39 17.34
C THR A 162 1.30 -1.12 17.58
N ARG A 163 2.02 -1.86 16.73
CA ARG A 163 2.24 -3.29 16.95
C ARG A 163 3.31 -3.43 18.03
N LYS A 164 2.95 -3.94 19.20
CA LYS A 164 3.91 -4.34 20.24
C LYS A 164 4.45 -5.72 19.87
N ILE A 165 5.74 -5.80 19.56
CA ILE A 165 6.43 -7.05 19.25
C ILE A 165 6.99 -7.60 20.58
N ARG A 166 6.81 -8.90 20.84
CA ARG A 166 7.40 -9.56 22.02
C ARG A 166 8.88 -9.88 21.77
N ALA A 167 9.69 -9.86 22.83
CA ALA A 167 11.07 -10.32 22.75
C ALA A 167 11.10 -11.79 22.27
N ARG A 168 12.00 -12.09 21.34
CA ARG A 168 12.20 -13.42 20.77
C ARG A 168 13.69 -13.74 20.72
N LYS A 169 14.03 -15.04 20.79
CA LYS A 169 15.41 -15.50 20.59
C LYS A 169 15.85 -15.19 19.16
N VAL A 170 17.05 -14.64 19.00
CA VAL A 170 17.64 -14.31 17.69
C VAL A 170 18.04 -15.62 16.99
N HIS A 171 17.61 -15.80 15.74
CA HIS A 171 17.96 -16.98 14.94
C HIS A 171 19.39 -16.87 14.37
N GLU A 172 20.04 -18.00 14.10
CA GLU A 172 21.41 -18.01 13.56
C GLU A 172 21.53 -17.29 12.20
N ALA A 173 20.50 -17.37 11.35
CA ALA A 173 20.47 -16.66 10.08
C ALA A 173 20.49 -15.14 10.26
N GLU A 174 19.82 -14.61 11.29
CA GLU A 174 19.84 -13.17 11.62
C GLU A 174 21.21 -12.75 12.15
N LYS A 175 21.91 -13.63 12.87
CA LYS A 175 23.29 -13.37 13.36
C LYS A 175 24.31 -13.34 12.21
N LYS A 176 24.16 -14.21 11.23
CA LYS A 176 25.05 -14.31 10.05
C LYS A 176 24.78 -13.20 9.01
N PHE A 177 23.64 -12.50 9.10
CA PHE A 177 23.27 -11.47 8.14
C PHE A 177 24.00 -10.14 8.40
N SER A 178 24.85 -9.73 7.46
CA SER A 178 25.51 -8.42 7.50
C SER A 178 24.66 -7.36 6.79
N ALA A 179 23.98 -6.52 7.57
CA ALA A 179 23.09 -5.48 7.06
C ALA A 179 23.84 -4.39 6.27
N TYR A 180 25.06 -4.03 6.70
CA TYR A 180 25.87 -3.00 6.04
C TYR A 180 26.27 -3.44 4.62
N THR A 181 26.81 -4.65 4.48
CA THR A 181 27.24 -5.16 3.17
C THR A 181 26.03 -5.33 2.24
N ALA A 182 24.89 -5.83 2.74
CA ALA A 182 23.66 -5.94 1.97
C ALA A 182 23.19 -4.58 1.42
N LEU A 183 23.23 -3.51 2.22
CA LEU A 183 22.88 -2.16 1.77
C LEU A 183 23.85 -1.61 0.72
N ARG A 184 25.16 -1.86 0.86
CA ARG A 184 26.17 -1.42 -0.11
C ARG A 184 26.05 -2.18 -1.43
N SER A 185 25.87 -3.49 -1.38
CA SER A 185 25.64 -4.35 -2.55
C SER A 185 24.37 -3.92 -3.30
N ALA A 186 23.24 -3.72 -2.61
CA ALA A 186 22.00 -3.28 -3.24
C ALA A 186 22.14 -1.92 -3.96
N ARG A 187 22.89 -0.97 -3.38
CA ARG A 187 23.19 0.31 -4.05
C ARG A 187 24.06 0.11 -5.30
N ALA A 188 25.08 -0.74 -5.22
CA ALA A 188 25.94 -1.07 -6.35
C ALA A 188 25.16 -1.79 -7.46
N ASP A 189 24.26 -2.71 -7.10
CA ASP A 189 23.41 -3.44 -8.03
C ASP A 189 22.52 -2.48 -8.81
N VAL A 190 21.81 -1.57 -8.13
CA VAL A 190 20.98 -0.54 -8.78
C VAL A 190 21.80 0.34 -9.71
N ARG A 191 23.02 0.75 -9.31
CA ARG A 191 23.92 1.55 -10.15
C ARG A 191 24.40 0.80 -11.39
N LEU A 192 24.61 -0.52 -11.28
CA LEU A 192 25.25 -1.34 -12.30
C LEU A 192 24.27 -2.17 -13.15
N ILE A 193 22.94 -2.05 -12.97
CA ILE A 193 21.92 -2.82 -13.71
C ILE A 193 22.16 -2.71 -15.22
N GLY A 194 22.25 -1.49 -15.75
CA GLY A 194 22.41 -1.26 -17.18
C GLY A 194 23.72 -1.83 -17.74
N LEU A 195 24.84 -1.61 -17.02
CA LEU A 195 26.15 -2.10 -17.45
C LEU A 195 26.22 -3.62 -17.43
N ARG A 196 25.67 -4.26 -16.39
CA ARG A 196 25.61 -5.72 -16.29
C ARG A 196 24.69 -6.32 -17.35
N ALA A 197 23.55 -5.69 -17.63
CA ALA A 197 22.67 -6.11 -18.71
C ALA A 197 23.35 -5.98 -20.09
N LYS A 198 24.09 -4.90 -20.33
CA LYS A 198 24.89 -4.73 -21.55
C LYS A 198 25.97 -5.80 -21.67
N LYS A 199 26.79 -6.00 -20.64
CA LYS A 199 27.82 -7.05 -20.62
C LYS A 199 27.25 -8.45 -20.80
N ALA A 200 26.08 -8.73 -20.23
CA ALA A 200 25.41 -10.01 -20.41
C ALA A 200 24.95 -10.21 -21.86
N LYS A 201 24.44 -9.15 -22.52
CA LYS A 201 24.09 -9.19 -23.95
C LYS A 201 25.32 -9.40 -24.83
N GLU A 202 26.37 -8.61 -24.63
CA GLU A 202 27.63 -8.74 -25.38
C GLU A 202 28.26 -10.13 -25.17
N ALA A 203 28.25 -10.68 -23.95
CA ALA A 203 28.76 -12.02 -23.71
C ALA A 203 27.94 -13.10 -24.42
N ASN A 204 26.61 -12.93 -24.51
CA ASN A 204 25.74 -13.87 -25.23
C ASN A 204 25.93 -13.75 -26.76
N GLU A 205 26.05 -12.53 -27.30
CA GLU A 205 26.31 -12.28 -28.73
C GLU A 205 27.67 -12.87 -29.13
N ASN A 206 28.72 -12.61 -28.36
CA ASN A 206 30.05 -13.19 -28.61
C ASN A 206 30.06 -14.73 -28.48
N ALA A 207 29.24 -15.32 -27.59
CA ALA A 207 29.10 -16.78 -27.48
C ALA A 207 28.35 -17.39 -28.69
N GLU A 208 27.35 -16.68 -29.23
CA GLU A 208 26.67 -17.07 -30.47
C GLU A 208 27.59 -16.92 -31.70
N ASP A 209 28.54 -15.98 -31.69
CA ASP A 209 29.51 -15.82 -32.77
C ASP A 209 30.63 -16.88 -32.72
N LEU A 210 31.11 -17.25 -31.52
CA LEU A 210 32.08 -18.33 -31.33
C LEU A 210 31.54 -19.73 -31.67
N THR A 211 30.21 -19.91 -31.68
CA THR A 211 29.56 -21.18 -32.03
C THR A 211 29.23 -21.31 -33.53
N LYS A 212 29.35 -20.23 -34.31
CA LYS A 212 29.18 -20.22 -35.78
C LYS A 212 30.48 -20.41 -36.57
N ILE A 213 31.63 -20.51 -35.89
CA ILE A 213 32.92 -20.82 -36.55
C ILE A 213 33.00 -22.34 -36.80
N PRO A 214 33.14 -22.82 -38.05
CA PRO A 214 33.33 -24.24 -38.32
C PRO A 214 34.68 -24.71 -37.76
N LYS A 215 34.68 -25.79 -36.97
CA LYS A 215 35.91 -26.48 -36.53
C LYS A 215 36.64 -27.05 -37.75
N VAL A 216 37.81 -26.49 -38.06
CA VAL A 216 38.76 -26.96 -39.09
C VAL A 216 40.13 -27.19 -38.40
N PRO A 217 40.93 -28.20 -38.81
CA PRO A 217 41.71 -29.01 -37.88
C PRO A 217 43.12 -28.48 -37.57
N LYS A 218 43.68 -29.08 -36.52
CA LYS A 218 44.98 -28.83 -35.90
C LYS A 218 46.13 -29.14 -36.87
N VAL A 219 46.89 -28.11 -37.28
CA VAL A 219 48.20 -28.27 -37.93
C VAL A 219 49.29 -28.00 -36.89
N THR A 220 50.15 -29.00 -36.74
CA THR A 220 51.30 -29.05 -35.84
C THR A 220 52.51 -28.41 -36.49
N ASP A 221 53.18 -27.48 -35.82
CA ASP A 221 54.59 -27.19 -36.13
C ASP A 221 55.41 -26.96 -34.85
N LYS A 222 56.60 -27.56 -34.86
CA LYS A 222 57.57 -27.72 -33.76
C LYS A 222 58.43 -26.46 -33.59
N ALA A 223 58.90 -26.27 -32.35
CA ALA A 223 59.75 -25.19 -31.85
C ALA A 223 61.14 -25.07 -32.53
N PRO A 224 61.91 -23.99 -32.23
CA PRO A 224 62.92 -24.16 -31.17
C PRO A 224 62.99 -22.99 -30.15
N LYS A 225 63.85 -23.19 -29.15
CA LYS A 225 63.82 -22.72 -27.76
C LYS A 225 65.13 -21.99 -27.42
N ALA A 226 65.04 -21.08 -26.43
CA ALA A 226 66.05 -20.69 -25.42
C ALA A 226 66.51 -19.20 -25.45
N PRO A 227 67.02 -18.62 -24.34
CA PRO A 227 67.22 -19.17 -22.99
C PRO A 227 66.59 -18.36 -21.83
N LYS A 228 66.58 -19.04 -20.67
CA LYS A 228 66.13 -18.59 -19.35
C LYS A 228 67.23 -17.81 -18.61
N ALA A 229 66.82 -16.78 -17.87
CA ALA A 229 67.37 -16.41 -16.57
C ALA A 229 66.16 -16.40 -15.61
N GLY A 230 66.13 -16.95 -14.40
CA GLY A 230 67.18 -17.34 -13.47
C GLY A 230 66.79 -16.77 -12.10
N GLY A 231 65.98 -17.49 -11.32
CA GLY A 231 65.57 -17.07 -9.97
C GLY A 231 64.58 -18.03 -9.30
N LYS A 232 65.11 -18.98 -8.52
CA LYS A 232 64.43 -19.94 -7.60
C LYS A 232 63.72 -19.14 -6.47
N SER A 233 62.70 -19.58 -5.72
CA SER A 233 62.38 -20.85 -5.04
C SER A 233 60.93 -20.74 -4.51
N GLY A 234 60.05 -21.74 -4.57
CA GLY A 234 60.00 -22.88 -3.64
C GLY A 234 58.66 -23.64 -3.77
N ALA A 235 58.74 -24.97 -3.63
CA ALA A 235 57.72 -26.01 -3.80
C ALA A 235 56.63 -25.97 -2.71
N ALA A 236 55.33 -26.15 -2.99
CA ALA A 236 54.54 -27.37 -3.29
C ALA A 236 54.10 -28.18 -2.05
N GLY A 237 52.77 -28.37 -1.96
CA GLY A 237 52.07 -29.37 -1.13
C GLY A 237 50.59 -29.36 -1.51
N LYS A 238 50.15 -30.39 -2.26
CA LYS A 238 48.77 -30.60 -2.74
C LYS A 238 47.98 -31.42 -1.71
N ASP A 239 46.66 -31.26 -1.69
CA ASP A 239 45.61 -32.29 -1.75
C ASP A 239 44.23 -31.61 -1.59
N ALA A 240 43.08 -32.12 -1.99
CA ALA A 240 42.57 -32.81 -3.18
C ALA A 240 41.07 -33.05 -2.86
N LYS A 241 40.19 -32.84 -3.87
CA LYS A 241 38.76 -33.26 -3.93
C LYS A 241 37.81 -32.57 -2.94
N GLY A 242 36.61 -32.10 -3.29
CA GLY A 242 35.78 -32.26 -4.48
C GLY A 242 34.31 -32.28 -4.01
N ALA A 243 33.48 -31.35 -4.46
CA ALA A 243 32.03 -31.50 -4.41
C ALA A 243 31.37 -30.56 -5.43
N LYS A 244 30.88 -31.17 -6.51
CA LYS A 244 29.97 -30.58 -7.50
C LYS A 244 28.68 -30.08 -6.82
N SER A 245 28.12 -29.01 -7.34
CA SER A 245 26.66 -28.79 -7.31
C SER A 245 26.18 -28.24 -8.65
N PRO A 246 24.97 -28.65 -9.11
CA PRO A 246 24.61 -28.67 -10.52
C PRO A 246 23.98 -27.37 -11.03
N ALA A 247 24.13 -27.18 -12.33
CA ALA A 247 23.50 -26.15 -13.15
C ALA A 247 21.97 -26.29 -13.19
N LYS A 248 21.28 -25.13 -13.18
CA LYS A 248 19.90 -24.98 -13.65
C LYS A 248 19.90 -24.82 -15.16
N THR A 249 19.23 -25.72 -15.88
CA THR A 249 18.77 -25.47 -17.25
C THR A 249 17.37 -24.85 -17.20
N GLY A 250 17.24 -23.60 -17.66
CA GLY A 250 15.99 -23.05 -18.15
C GLY A 250 15.82 -23.43 -19.62
N LYS A 251 14.58 -23.74 -20.02
CA LYS A 251 14.18 -23.95 -21.41
C LYS A 251 13.32 -22.76 -21.81
N ASP A 252 13.82 -21.94 -22.73
CA ASP A 252 13.07 -20.89 -23.41
C ASP A 252 12.27 -21.48 -24.57
N ALA A 253 11.10 -20.89 -24.86
CA ALA A 253 10.51 -20.90 -26.19
C ALA A 253 9.73 -19.60 -26.45
N LYS A 254 10.16 -18.87 -27.49
CA LYS A 254 9.48 -17.79 -28.25
C LYS A 254 8.08 -18.28 -28.68
N GLY A 255 6.99 -17.51 -28.87
CA GLY A 255 6.80 -16.14 -29.34
C GLY A 255 5.95 -16.18 -30.63
N ALA A 256 4.67 -15.76 -30.60
CA ALA A 256 3.87 -15.44 -31.79
C ALA A 256 2.62 -14.59 -31.45
N LYS A 257 2.28 -13.64 -32.33
CA LYS A 257 1.06 -12.79 -32.40
C LYS A 257 0.65 -12.78 -33.90
N PRO A 258 -0.51 -12.24 -34.34
CA PRO A 258 -1.84 -12.02 -33.72
C PRO A 258 -3.02 -12.52 -34.62
N ALA A 259 -4.28 -12.49 -34.11
CA ALA A 259 -5.54 -12.14 -34.81
C ALA A 259 -6.79 -12.97 -34.36
N ALA A 260 -7.96 -12.34 -34.54
CA ALA A 260 -9.34 -12.86 -34.55
C ALA A 260 -10.14 -13.02 -33.23
N LYS A 261 -11.19 -12.19 -33.10
CA LYS A 261 -12.55 -12.50 -32.60
C LYS A 261 -13.48 -12.45 -33.85
N PRO A 262 -14.68 -13.10 -33.92
CA PRO A 262 -15.70 -13.15 -32.87
C PRO A 262 -16.62 -14.42 -32.82
N GLY A 263 -17.55 -14.45 -31.85
CA GLY A 263 -18.70 -15.37 -31.75
C GLY A 263 -18.48 -16.53 -30.77
N LYS A 264 -19.44 -17.07 -30.01
CA LYS A 264 -20.88 -16.84 -29.78
C LYS A 264 -21.21 -17.52 -28.43
N ASP A 265 -22.18 -16.97 -27.71
CA ASP A 265 -23.19 -17.65 -26.89
C ASP A 265 -22.81 -18.88 -26.03
N ALA A 266 -22.77 -18.69 -24.70
CA ALA A 266 -23.20 -19.72 -23.75
C ALA A 266 -23.69 -19.07 -22.43
N LYS A 267 -25.00 -19.12 -22.22
CA LYS A 267 -25.69 -18.86 -20.93
C LYS A 267 -25.51 -20.06 -19.96
N PRO A 268 -25.87 -19.95 -18.67
CA PRO A 268 -25.16 -20.58 -17.56
C PRO A 268 -25.76 -21.92 -17.13
N ALA A 269 -24.89 -22.86 -16.73
CA ALA A 269 -25.31 -24.08 -16.05
C ALA A 269 -25.72 -23.80 -14.59
N ALA A 270 -26.73 -24.55 -14.17
CA ALA A 270 -27.61 -24.34 -13.02
C ALA A 270 -26.97 -24.63 -11.64
N LYS A 271 -27.60 -24.04 -10.61
CA LYS A 271 -27.45 -24.40 -9.20
C LYS A 271 -27.88 -25.84 -8.93
N PRO A 272 -27.25 -26.55 -8.00
CA PRO A 272 -27.93 -27.53 -7.17
C PRO A 272 -28.42 -26.91 -5.85
N LYS A 273 -29.53 -27.47 -5.38
CA LYS A 273 -30.41 -27.05 -4.29
C LYS A 273 -29.83 -27.39 -2.90
N GLU A 274 -30.52 -26.81 -1.92
CA GLU A 274 -30.35 -26.90 -0.47
C GLU A 274 -30.13 -28.32 0.10
N ALA A 275 -29.30 -28.38 1.14
CA ALA A 275 -29.42 -29.37 2.21
C ALA A 275 -29.15 -28.69 3.57
N LYS A 276 -30.19 -28.59 4.39
CA LYS A 276 -30.19 -28.53 5.86
C LYS A 276 -31.30 -29.50 6.32
N PRO A 277 -31.33 -30.05 7.54
CA PRO A 277 -30.57 -29.68 8.75
C PRO A 277 -30.02 -30.88 9.57
N ALA A 278 -29.11 -30.62 10.52
CA ALA A 278 -28.98 -31.46 11.71
C ALA A 278 -29.03 -30.54 12.95
N LYS A 279 -30.01 -30.82 13.83
CA LYS A 279 -30.20 -30.19 15.14
C LYS A 279 -29.08 -30.66 16.06
N GLU A 280 -28.29 -29.74 16.58
CA GLU A 280 -27.37 -30.03 17.68
C GLU A 280 -28.02 -29.57 19.00
N ALA A 281 -28.07 -30.50 19.95
CA ALA A 281 -28.76 -30.38 21.23
C ALA A 281 -28.03 -29.43 22.18
N LYS A 282 -28.79 -28.58 22.89
CA LYS A 282 -28.29 -27.79 24.03
C LYS A 282 -28.05 -28.71 25.24
N PRO A 283 -26.90 -28.64 25.93
CA PRO A 283 -26.77 -29.19 27.27
C PRO A 283 -27.48 -28.29 28.30
N LYS A 284 -28.20 -28.93 29.23
CA LYS A 284 -29.00 -28.34 30.30
C LYS A 284 -28.12 -27.63 31.34
N GLU A 285 -28.58 -26.46 31.80
CA GLU A 285 -28.10 -25.81 33.02
C GLU A 285 -28.47 -26.64 34.26
N SER A 286 -27.50 -26.92 35.12
CA SER A 286 -27.73 -27.40 36.49
C SER A 286 -27.28 -26.32 37.48
N LYS A 287 -28.25 -25.67 38.14
CA LYS A 287 -28.02 -24.85 39.34
C LYS A 287 -27.77 -25.75 40.56
N PRO A 288 -26.83 -25.40 41.46
CA PRO A 288 -26.88 -25.86 42.85
C PRO A 288 -27.55 -24.82 43.75
N LYS A 289 -28.38 -25.33 44.67
CA LYS A 289 -29.07 -24.65 45.78
C LYS A 289 -28.07 -24.10 46.82
N GLU A 290 -28.34 -22.91 47.32
CA GLU A 290 -27.94 -22.45 48.66
C GLU A 290 -28.98 -22.93 49.69
N PRO A 291 -28.57 -23.20 50.93
CA PRO A 291 -29.22 -22.66 52.12
C PRO A 291 -28.56 -21.36 52.58
#